data_AF-A0A3S3E1A0-F1
#
_entry.id   AF-A0A3S3E1A0-F1
#
_cell.length_a   1.000
_cell.length_b   1.000
_cell.length_c   1.000
_cell.angle_alpha   90.00
_cell.angle_beta   90.00
_cell.angle_gamma   90.00
#
_symmetry.space_group_name_H-M   'P 1'
#
loop_
_entity.id
_entity.type
_entity.pdbx_description
1 polymer ?
#
loop_
_entity_poly.entity_id
_entity_poly.type
_entity_poly.pdbx_seq_one_letter_code
_entity_poly.pdbx_strand_id
1 'polypeptide(L)'
;MKTAFRHFTVLAEGEVVSPNEDFETEPGPAFFGMKVWASDADQAIDMIRTIGQHIGFSSTGRIYVYDTEPTEPPGTEPRGYELKFTPYEHD
;
A
#
# COMPACT_ATOMS: atom_id res chain seq x y z
N MET A 1 22.76 -11.26 12.43
CA MET A 1 22.17 -9.91 12.25
C MET A 1 20.67 -10.11 12.10
N LYS A 2 19.85 -9.58 13.01
CA LYS A 2 18.41 -9.44 12.75
C LYS A 2 18.29 -8.17 11.93
N THR A 3 18.02 -8.27 10.64
CA THR A 3 17.69 -7.09 9.85
C THR A 3 16.44 -6.50 10.47
N ALA A 4 16.58 -5.35 11.14
CA ALA A 4 15.45 -4.67 11.74
C ALA A 4 14.57 -4.17 10.60
N PHE A 5 13.27 -4.49 10.64
CA PHE A 5 12.34 -3.92 9.69
C PHE A 5 12.38 -2.40 9.77
N ARG A 6 12.31 -1.75 8.62
CA ARG A 6 12.15 -0.31 8.46
C ARG A 6 10.69 -0.01 8.18
N HIS A 7 10.26 1.16 8.61
CA HIS A 7 8.91 1.62 8.36
C HIS A 7 8.89 2.48 7.11
N PHE A 8 7.92 2.24 6.24
CA PHE A 8 7.69 3.04 5.05
C PHE A 8 6.22 3.39 4.90
N THR A 9 5.96 4.56 4.36
CA THR A 9 4.66 4.88 3.74
C THR A 9 4.79 4.65 2.24
N VAL A 10 3.88 3.87 1.67
CA VAL A 10 3.90 3.51 0.25
C VAL A 10 2.61 3.98 -0.40
N LEU A 11 2.73 4.59 -1.58
CA LEU A 11 1.60 5.04 -2.38
C LEU A 11 1.73 4.45 -3.78
N ALA A 12 0.65 3.87 -4.31
CA ALA A 12 0.56 3.36 -5.67
C ALA A 12 -0.51 4.12 -6.44
N GLU A 13 -0.15 4.61 -7.62
CA GLU A 13 -1.11 5.06 -8.62
C GLU A 13 -1.69 3.83 -9.34
N GLY A 14 -2.97 3.89 -9.67
CA GLY A 14 -3.65 2.79 -10.32
C GLY A 14 -5.14 3.01 -10.52
N GLU A 15 -5.85 1.89 -10.57
CA GLU A 15 -7.30 1.84 -10.67
C GLU A 15 -7.85 0.70 -9.81
N VAL A 16 -9.03 0.92 -9.25
CA VAL A 16 -9.83 -0.15 -8.65
C VAL A 16 -10.47 -0.92 -9.81
N VAL A 17 -10.10 -2.19 -9.96
CA VAL A 17 -10.64 -3.10 -10.98
C VAL A 17 -11.80 -3.95 -10.47
N SER A 18 -11.85 -4.19 -9.16
CA SER A 18 -12.94 -4.88 -8.50
C SER A 18 -13.34 -4.10 -7.26
N PRO A 19 -14.65 -3.80 -7.07
CA PRO A 19 -15.10 -3.15 -5.85
C PRO A 19 -14.81 -4.06 -4.65
N ASN A 20 -14.52 -3.42 -3.53
CA ASN A 20 -14.23 -4.06 -2.26
C ASN A 20 -15.07 -3.38 -1.17
N GLU A 21 -16.01 -4.12 -0.60
CA GLU A 21 -16.95 -3.63 0.42
C GLU A 21 -16.23 -3.25 1.72
N ASP A 22 -15.14 -3.94 2.09
CA ASP A 22 -14.37 -3.64 3.31
C ASP A 22 -13.69 -2.27 3.25
N PHE A 23 -13.48 -1.75 2.04
CA PHE A 23 -12.84 -0.46 1.79
C PHE A 23 -13.75 0.54 1.08
N GLU A 24 -15.04 0.22 0.90
CA GLU A 24 -16.03 1.04 0.21
C GLU A 24 -15.53 1.57 -1.15
N THR A 25 -14.84 0.72 -1.91
CA THR A 25 -14.21 1.11 -3.18
C THR A 25 -15.15 0.93 -4.37
N GLU A 26 -15.13 1.90 -5.28
CA GLU A 26 -15.82 1.83 -6.57
C GLU A 26 -14.80 1.67 -7.71
N PRO A 27 -15.15 0.96 -8.81
CA PRO A 27 -14.26 0.82 -9.95
C PRO A 27 -13.90 2.16 -10.58
N GLY A 28 -12.62 2.36 -10.88
CA GLY A 28 -12.12 3.58 -11.52
C GLY A 28 -10.72 3.99 -11.04
N PRO A 29 -10.19 5.10 -11.58
CA PRO A 29 -8.87 5.60 -11.20
C PRO A 29 -8.82 5.92 -9.70
N ALA A 30 -7.76 5.47 -9.02
CA ALA A 30 -7.55 5.77 -7.61
C ALA A 30 -6.06 5.75 -7.23
N PHE A 31 -5.78 6.31 -6.06
CA PHE A 31 -4.56 6.04 -5.30
C PHE A 31 -4.83 4.98 -4.25
N PHE A 32 -3.88 4.06 -4.10
CA PHE A 32 -3.82 3.15 -2.98
C PHE A 32 -2.61 3.50 -2.11
N GLY A 33 -2.84 3.67 -0.81
CA GLY A 33 -1.81 3.97 0.16
C GLY A 33 -1.81 2.99 1.31
N MET A 34 -0.63 2.69 1.84
CA MET A 34 -0.49 1.90 3.05
C MET A 34 0.82 2.19 3.77
N LYS A 35 0.86 1.87 5.06
CA LYS A 35 2.08 1.85 5.85
C LYS A 35 2.59 0.42 5.93
N VAL A 36 3.91 0.25 5.87
CA VAL A 36 4.53 -1.08 5.89
C VAL A 36 5.75 -1.13 6.79
N TRP A 37 5.88 -2.25 7.47
CA TRP A 37 7.14 -2.72 7.98
C TRP A 37 7.76 -3.67 6.96
N ALA A 38 8.91 -3.29 6.39
CA ALA A 38 9.61 -4.05 5.37
C ALA A 38 11.13 -4.02 5.61
N SER A 39 11.86 -4.98 5.05
CA SER A 39 13.32 -5.07 5.15
C SER A 39 13.99 -3.94 4.36
N ASP A 40 13.40 -3.58 3.22
CA ASP A 40 13.86 -2.56 2.30
C ASP A 40 12.68 -2.01 1.45
N ALA A 41 12.99 -1.04 0.59
CA ALA A 41 12.01 -0.40 -0.27
C ALA A 41 11.46 -1.34 -1.35
N ASP A 42 12.25 -2.30 -1.84
CA ASP A 42 11.81 -3.25 -2.86
C ASP A 42 10.74 -4.19 -2.28
N GLN A 43 10.96 -4.68 -1.06
CA GLN A 43 9.94 -5.45 -0.34
C GLN A 43 8.68 -4.60 -0.07
N ALA A 44 8.82 -3.31 0.26
CA ALA A 44 7.66 -2.42 0.41
C ALA A 44 6.86 -2.27 -0.89
N ILE A 45 7.54 -2.16 -2.04
CA ILE A 45 6.93 -2.10 -3.38
C ILE A 45 6.20 -3.40 -3.72
N ASP A 46 6.79 -4.55 -3.44
CA ASP A 46 6.15 -5.84 -3.70
C ASP A 46 4.93 -6.05 -2.82
N MET A 47 4.97 -5.59 -1.57
CA MET A 47 3.84 -5.66 -0.65
C MET A 47 2.65 -4.83 -1.18
N ILE A 48 2.85 -3.58 -1.61
CA ILE A 48 1.72 -2.74 -2.06
C ILE A 48 1.09 -3.29 -3.33
N ARG A 49 1.88 -3.90 -4.23
CA ARG A 49 1.37 -4.59 -5.42
C ARG A 49 0.55 -5.82 -5.05
N THR A 50 1.09 -6.67 -4.18
CA THR A 50 0.45 -7.94 -3.79
C THR A 50 -0.84 -7.69 -3.01
N ILE A 51 -0.80 -6.80 -2.02
CA ILE A 51 -1.97 -6.44 -1.22
C ILE A 51 -3.00 -5.74 -2.10
N GLY A 52 -2.58 -4.76 -2.91
CA GLY A 52 -3.47 -4.06 -3.84
C GLY A 52 -4.21 -5.01 -4.77
N GLN A 53 -3.50 -5.94 -5.42
CA GLN A 53 -4.10 -6.95 -6.30
C GLN A 53 -5.11 -7.84 -5.55
N HIS A 54 -4.78 -8.26 -4.32
CA HIS A 54 -5.66 -9.09 -3.52
C HIS A 54 -6.99 -8.41 -3.18
N ILE A 55 -6.97 -7.09 -3.00
CA ILE A 55 -8.14 -6.29 -2.61
C ILE A 55 -8.81 -5.56 -3.79
N GLY A 56 -8.46 -5.90 -5.04
CA GLY A 56 -9.15 -5.39 -6.23
C GLY A 56 -8.54 -4.12 -6.85
N PHE A 57 -7.29 -3.80 -6.54
CA PHE A 57 -6.55 -2.65 -7.09
C PHE A 57 -5.44 -3.08 -8.04
N SER A 58 -5.38 -2.44 -9.21
CA SER A 58 -4.34 -2.62 -10.20
C SER A 58 -3.45 -1.37 -10.25
N SER A 59 -2.16 -1.52 -9.93
CA SER A 59 -1.21 -0.41 -10.05
C SER A 59 -0.82 -0.16 -11.51
N THR A 60 -0.88 1.10 -11.95
CA THR A 60 -0.49 1.54 -13.30
C THR A 60 1.03 1.70 -13.46
N GLY A 61 1.81 1.39 -12.42
CA GLY A 61 3.26 1.28 -12.46
C GLY A 61 4.04 2.33 -11.68
N ARG A 62 3.39 3.43 -11.25
CA ARG A 62 4.00 4.44 -10.38
C ARG A 62 3.77 4.10 -8.91
N ILE A 63 4.87 3.91 -8.20
CA ILE A 63 4.88 3.64 -6.76
C ILE A 63 5.87 4.60 -6.11
N TYR A 64 5.43 5.26 -5.05
CA TYR A 64 6.22 6.18 -4.25
C TYR A 64 6.47 5.53 -2.89
N VAL A 65 7.74 5.48 -2.48
CA VAL A 65 8.15 4.94 -1.18
C VAL A 65 8.74 6.08 -0.37
N TYR A 66 8.21 6.30 0.83
CA TYR A 66 8.68 7.30 1.76
C TYR A 66 9.18 6.61 3.02
N ASP A 67 10.39 6.94 3.46
CA ASP A 67 10.88 6.59 4.80
C ASP A 67 10.17 7.50 5.80
N THR A 68 9.33 6.93 6.65
CA THR A 68 8.44 7.67 7.55
C THR A 68 8.49 7.09 8.94
N GLU A 69 8.20 7.91 9.95
CA GLU A 69 8.07 7.43 11.32
C GLU A 69 6.87 6.47 11.46
N PRO A 70 7.04 5.35 12.18
CA PRO A 70 5.97 4.39 12.37
C PRO A 70 4.89 4.91 13.31
N THR A 71 3.63 4.58 13.00
CA THR A 71 2.51 4.77 13.92
C THR A 71 2.21 3.53 14.77
N GLU A 72 2.67 2.36 14.34
CA GLU A 72 2.56 1.10 15.10
C GLU A 72 3.93 0.42 15.22
N PRO A 73 4.22 -0.31 16.32
CA PRO A 73 5.50 -0.99 16.50
C PRO A 73 5.77 -2.07 15.43
N PRO A 74 7.04 -2.39 15.15
CA PRO A 74 7.39 -3.46 14.23
C PRO A 74 6.94 -4.81 14.78
N GLY A 75 6.42 -5.66 13.90
CA GLY A 75 6.11 -7.04 14.22
C GLY A 75 7.33 -7.96 14.12
N THR A 76 7.08 -9.27 14.22
CA THR A 76 8.09 -10.31 13.93
C THR A 76 8.25 -10.59 12.44
N GLU A 77 7.33 -10.09 11.60
CA GLU A 77 7.26 -10.32 10.16
C GLU A 77 6.90 -9.01 9.42
N PRO A 78 7.21 -8.89 8.12
CA PRO A 78 6.75 -7.77 7.30
C PRO A 78 5.23 -7.68 7.30
N ARG A 79 4.68 -6.48 7.51
CA ARG A 79 3.23 -6.28 7.56
C ARG A 79 2.82 -4.92 7.00
N GLY A 80 1.73 -4.90 6.25
CA GLY A 80 1.05 -3.69 5.81
C GLY A 80 -0.11 -3.36 6.73
N TYR A 81 -0.37 -2.07 6.95
CA TYR A 81 -1.48 -1.59 7.76
C TYR A 81 -1.92 -0.19 7.31
N GLU A 82 -3.04 0.30 7.85
CA GLU A 82 -3.63 1.60 7.49
C GLU A 82 -3.86 1.71 5.97
N LEU A 83 -4.49 0.67 5.40
CA LEU A 83 -4.83 0.59 3.99
C LEU A 83 -5.85 1.69 3.67
N LYS A 84 -5.54 2.54 2.69
CA LYS A 84 -6.38 3.66 2.28
C LYS A 84 -6.52 3.73 0.78
N PHE A 85 -7.76 3.84 0.33
CA PHE A 85 -8.11 4.13 -1.05
C PHE A 85 -8.52 5.59 -1.18
N THR A 86 -8.11 6.24 -2.25
CA THR A 86 -8.50 7.61 -2.57
C THR A 86 -8.84 7.67 -4.06
N PRO A 87 -10.12 7.63 -4.43
CA PRO A 87 -10.51 7.77 -5.83
C PRO A 87 -10.06 9.13 -6.35
N TYR A 88 -9.75 9.22 -7.65
CA TYR A 88 -9.59 10.54 -8.27
C TYR A 88 -10.97 11.19 -8.32
N GLU A 89 -11.12 12.34 -7.65
CA GLU A 89 -12.28 13.18 -7.86
C GLU A 89 -12.23 13.67 -9.32
N HIS A 90 -13.20 13.21 -10.11
CA HIS A 90 -13.56 13.90 -11.35
C HIS A 90 -14.39 15.12 -10.94
N ASP A 91 -13.80 16.31 -11.05
CA ASP A 91 -14.50 17.60 -11.03
C ASP A 91 -15.47 17.71 -12.23
#